data_AF-A0A259LLF8-F1
#
_entry.id   AF-A0A259LLF8-F1
#
_cell.length_a   1.000
_cell.length_b   1.000
_cell.length_c   1.000
_cell.angle_alpha   90.00
_cell.angle_beta   90.00
_cell.angle_gamma   90.00
#
_symmetry.space_group_name_H-M   'P 1'
#
loop_
_entity.id
_entity.type
_entity.pdbx_description
1 polymer ?
#
loop_
_entity_poly.entity_id
_entity_poly.type
_entity_poly.pdbx_seq_one_letter_code
_entity_poly.pdbx_strand_id
1 'polypeptide(L)'
;MYNDKTRRFRTFLLTLLLPWLLVAQVHAQEQADTWRLNLKDADIRAFVTQVADITGYSFVVDPRVKGRVTVLSSAPMNKDEIYDLFLAVLNVHGFTAIPGEEVIKIIQQVDAKQSAEILDRFPEVPSEQLITKVIQVDNANALELVPILRPLVAKYGHLAGVAAANALIVSDHASNIDRIEQIVRELDSPSKYEVEVIQLQEAWVGDMVELLQELAPAELGQGGGENVARKYSVTADQRSNRLILRGDETFRDKMRGLIRQLDQPSATGGTTKVIRLNHADAQELTEILEGVMGAVAEETAGGGTSGGQSSARRSDGRFAVFADEGLNALVVRGEPSLM
;
A
#
# COMPACT_ATOMS: atom_id res chain seq x y z
N MET A 1 9.62 -95.64 18.32
CA MET A 1 10.42 -94.39 18.42
C MET A 1 10.78 -93.92 17.02
N TYR A 2 10.03 -92.96 16.46
CA TYR A 2 10.44 -91.97 15.43
C TYR A 2 9.18 -91.51 14.67
N ASN A 3 8.54 -90.40 15.08
CA ASN A 3 8.07 -89.36 14.11
C ASN A 3 7.43 -88.11 14.74
N ASP A 4 7.63 -87.82 16.03
CA ASP A 4 6.93 -86.68 16.67
C ASP A 4 7.65 -85.32 16.52
N LYS A 5 8.89 -85.31 16.01
CA LYS A 5 9.69 -84.09 15.86
C LYS A 5 9.38 -83.27 14.60
N THR A 6 8.86 -83.89 13.53
CA THR A 6 8.57 -83.20 12.25
C THR A 6 7.25 -82.42 12.25
N ARG A 7 6.30 -82.78 13.12
CA ARG A 7 5.03 -82.02 13.26
C ARG A 7 5.22 -80.70 14.02
N ARG A 8 6.08 -80.66 15.04
CA ARG A 8 6.30 -79.46 15.86
C ARG A 8 7.02 -78.33 15.11
N PHE A 9 7.88 -78.67 14.13
CA PHE A 9 8.58 -77.67 13.32
C PHE A 9 7.67 -77.01 12.26
N ARG A 10 6.72 -77.77 11.69
CA ARG A 10 5.69 -77.22 10.79
C ARG A 10 4.69 -76.32 11.51
N THR A 11 4.32 -76.63 12.75
CA THR A 11 3.43 -75.77 13.54
C THR A 11 4.11 -74.47 13.96
N PHE A 12 5.42 -74.49 14.26
CA PHE A 12 6.14 -73.28 14.66
C PHE A 12 6.40 -72.32 13.49
N LEU A 13 6.63 -72.86 12.28
CA LEU A 13 6.83 -72.05 11.07
C LEU A 13 5.51 -71.44 10.54
N LEU A 14 4.37 -72.05 10.86
CA LEU A 14 3.04 -71.55 10.47
C LEU A 14 2.47 -70.53 11.49
N THR A 15 2.92 -70.56 12.75
CA THR A 15 2.52 -69.57 13.77
C THR A 15 3.32 -68.27 13.72
N LEU A 16 4.53 -68.26 13.14
CA LEU A 16 5.35 -67.05 13.02
C LEU A 16 4.98 -66.18 11.81
N LEU A 17 4.27 -66.73 10.81
CA LEU A 17 3.85 -66.02 9.60
C LEU A 17 2.46 -65.36 9.75
N LEU A 18 1.68 -65.78 10.76
CA LEU A 18 0.33 -65.30 11.00
C LEU A 18 0.23 -63.85 11.54
N PRO A 19 1.15 -63.32 12.37
CA PRO A 19 1.05 -61.93 12.82
C PRO A 19 1.55 -60.93 11.75
N TRP A 20 2.29 -61.38 10.74
CA TRP A 20 2.72 -60.51 9.64
C TRP A 20 1.67 -60.36 8.53
N LEU A 21 0.76 -61.31 8.40
CA LEU A 21 -0.36 -61.20 7.47
C LEU A 21 -1.50 -60.30 7.99
N LEU A 22 -1.59 -60.08 9.31
CA LEU A 22 -2.62 -59.20 9.89
C LEU A 22 -2.26 -57.71 9.82
N VAL A 23 -0.97 -57.34 9.80
CA VAL A 23 -0.56 -55.92 9.73
C VAL A 23 -0.65 -55.36 8.31
N ALA A 24 -0.57 -56.22 7.28
CA ALA A 24 -0.71 -55.83 5.88
C ALA A 24 -2.17 -55.57 5.43
N GLN A 25 -3.17 -55.90 6.26
CA GLN A 25 -4.59 -55.79 5.91
C GLN A 25 -5.24 -54.48 6.37
N VAL A 26 -4.52 -53.61 7.10
CA VAL A 26 -5.10 -52.35 7.63
C VAL A 26 -4.94 -51.16 6.66
N HIS A 27 -4.16 -51.29 5.58
CA HIS A 27 -3.92 -50.19 4.62
C HIS A 27 -4.49 -50.42 3.21
N ALA A 28 -5.44 -51.35 3.04
CA ALA A 28 -5.95 -51.70 1.72
C ALA A 28 -7.48 -51.85 1.70
N GLN A 29 -8.21 -50.75 1.95
CA GLN A 29 -9.57 -50.54 1.41
C GLN A 29 -10.06 -49.11 1.68
N GLU A 30 -9.52 -48.14 0.95
CA GLU A 30 -10.36 -47.07 0.42
C GLU A 30 -10.58 -47.37 -1.06
N GLN A 31 -11.43 -48.38 -1.32
CA GLN A 31 -12.16 -48.36 -2.59
C GLN A 31 -13.11 -47.17 -2.48
N ALA A 32 -12.61 -46.00 -2.85
CA ALA A 32 -13.49 -44.88 -3.15
C ALA A 32 -14.34 -45.33 -4.33
N ASP A 33 -15.59 -45.69 -4.04
CA ASP A 33 -16.59 -45.86 -5.08
C ASP A 33 -16.52 -44.61 -5.97
N THR A 34 -16.35 -44.83 -7.28
CA THR A 34 -16.26 -43.73 -8.23
C THR A 34 -17.52 -43.71 -9.06
N TRP A 35 -18.18 -42.55 -9.16
CA TRP A 35 -19.37 -42.37 -9.98
C TRP A 35 -19.11 -41.46 -11.17
N ARG A 36 -19.95 -41.60 -12.19
CA ARG A 36 -19.94 -40.76 -13.39
C ARG A 36 -21.32 -40.15 -13.53
N LEU A 37 -21.37 -38.82 -13.63
CA LEU A 37 -22.62 -38.08 -13.63
C LEU A 37 -22.87 -37.48 -15.01
N ASN A 38 -23.89 -38.00 -15.70
CA ASN A 38 -24.31 -37.52 -17.01
C ASN A 38 -25.81 -37.24 -17.00
N LEU A 39 -26.16 -35.97 -16.94
CA LEU A 39 -27.53 -35.48 -16.93
C LEU A 39 -27.72 -34.54 -18.11
N LYS A 40 -28.71 -34.83 -18.95
CA LYS A 40 -29.07 -33.98 -20.08
C LYS A 40 -30.48 -33.48 -19.87
N ASP A 41 -30.61 -32.16 -19.71
CA ASP A 41 -31.90 -31.50 -19.56
C ASP A 41 -32.76 -32.05 -18.41
N ALA A 42 -32.12 -32.46 -17.32
CA ALA A 42 -32.78 -33.08 -16.17
C ALA A 42 -33.42 -32.01 -15.28
N ASP A 43 -34.53 -32.35 -14.61
CA ASP A 43 -35.11 -31.48 -13.58
C ASP A 43 -34.12 -31.35 -12.41
N ILE A 44 -33.91 -30.12 -11.93
CA ILE A 44 -33.05 -29.84 -10.78
C ILE A 44 -33.40 -30.68 -9.55
N ARG A 45 -34.69 -31.01 -9.36
CA ARG A 45 -35.14 -31.87 -8.24
C ARG A 45 -34.65 -33.30 -8.40
N ALA A 46 -34.71 -33.84 -9.62
CA ALA A 46 -34.20 -35.17 -9.92
C ALA A 46 -32.67 -35.21 -9.75
N PHE A 47 -31.98 -34.12 -10.09
CA PHE A 47 -30.55 -33.98 -9.85
C PHE A 47 -30.20 -33.99 -8.36
N VAL A 48 -30.94 -33.25 -7.54
CA VAL A 48 -30.77 -33.25 -6.07
C VAL A 48 -30.98 -34.65 -5.50
N THR A 49 -32.01 -35.37 -5.92
CA THR A 49 -32.25 -36.76 -5.48
C THR A 49 -31.08 -37.67 -5.83
N GLN A 50 -30.55 -37.58 -7.05
CA GLN A 50 -29.42 -38.40 -7.48
C GLN A 50 -28.17 -38.14 -6.63
N VAL A 51 -27.90 -36.88 -6.29
CA VAL A 51 -26.79 -36.50 -5.43
C VAL A 51 -27.05 -36.94 -3.98
N ALA A 52 -28.28 -36.87 -3.50
CA ALA A 52 -28.69 -37.39 -2.18
C ALA A 52 -28.41 -38.89 -2.05
N ASP A 53 -28.74 -39.68 -3.09
CA ASP A 53 -28.52 -41.12 -3.10
C ASP A 53 -27.02 -41.49 -3.09
N ILE A 54 -26.18 -40.68 -3.75
CA ILE A 54 -24.72 -40.90 -3.84
C ILE A 54 -24.00 -40.44 -2.54
N THR A 55 -24.35 -39.25 -2.05
CA THR A 55 -23.70 -38.60 -0.90
C THR A 55 -24.27 -39.06 0.44
N GLY A 56 -25.51 -39.54 0.47
CA GLY A 56 -26.23 -39.93 1.69
C GLY A 56 -26.83 -38.74 2.46
N TYR A 57 -26.76 -37.52 1.92
CA TYR A 57 -27.29 -36.33 2.58
C TYR A 57 -28.80 -36.18 2.38
N SER A 58 -29.47 -35.66 3.42
CA SER A 58 -30.88 -35.30 3.35
C SER A 58 -31.03 -33.85 2.91
N PHE A 59 -31.69 -33.64 1.76
CA PHE A 59 -31.92 -32.31 1.19
C PHE A 59 -33.38 -31.89 1.32
N VAL A 60 -33.60 -30.61 1.62
CA VAL A 60 -34.93 -29.97 1.56
C VAL A 60 -34.89 -28.91 0.46
N VAL A 61 -35.71 -29.10 -0.57
CA VAL A 61 -35.78 -28.21 -1.74
C VAL A 61 -36.94 -27.24 -1.59
N ASP A 62 -36.68 -25.93 -1.69
CA ASP A 62 -37.74 -24.93 -1.72
C ASP A 62 -38.61 -25.08 -2.98
N PRO A 63 -39.96 -24.99 -2.89
CA PRO A 63 -40.87 -25.09 -4.04
C PRO A 63 -40.55 -24.14 -5.22
N ARG A 64 -39.86 -23.03 -4.94
CA ARG A 64 -39.45 -22.01 -5.91
C ARG A 64 -38.19 -22.40 -6.70
N VAL A 65 -37.47 -23.44 -6.30
CA VAL A 65 -36.32 -23.99 -7.03
C VAL A 65 -36.87 -24.83 -8.18
N LYS A 66 -36.86 -24.24 -9.38
CA LYS A 66 -37.32 -24.83 -10.64
C LYS A 66 -36.31 -24.50 -11.73
N GLY A 67 -35.93 -25.51 -12.51
CA GLY A 67 -34.97 -25.35 -13.59
C GLY A 67 -34.58 -26.69 -14.19
N ARG A 68 -33.97 -26.63 -15.38
CA ARG A 68 -33.37 -27.80 -16.02
C ARG A 68 -31.86 -27.66 -15.98
N VAL A 69 -31.18 -28.71 -15.58
CA VAL A 69 -29.72 -28.79 -15.45
C VAL A 69 -29.17 -29.74 -16.50
N THR A 70 -27.99 -29.40 -17.03
CA THR A 70 -27.23 -30.28 -17.91
C THR A 70 -25.82 -30.39 -17.36
N VAL A 71 -25.43 -31.61 -16.98
CA VAL A 71 -24.14 -31.93 -16.39
C VAL A 71 -23.51 -33.02 -17.23
N LEU A 72 -22.33 -32.73 -17.78
CA LEU A 72 -21.56 -33.69 -18.57
C LEU A 72 -20.24 -33.94 -17.85
N SER A 73 -20.06 -35.13 -17.30
CA SER A 73 -18.79 -35.55 -16.69
C SER A 73 -18.17 -36.74 -17.41
N SER A 74 -16.94 -36.53 -17.88
CA SER A 74 -16.13 -37.53 -18.58
C SER A 74 -15.14 -38.26 -17.67
N ALA A 75 -14.97 -37.79 -16.43
CA ALA A 75 -14.04 -38.36 -15.45
C ALA A 75 -14.80 -39.10 -14.34
N PRO A 76 -14.28 -40.23 -13.82
CA PRO A 76 -14.80 -40.82 -12.59
C PRO A 76 -14.51 -39.88 -11.42
N MET A 77 -15.52 -39.61 -10.59
CA MET A 77 -15.42 -38.70 -9.43
C MET A 77 -15.77 -39.42 -8.13
N ASN A 78 -15.15 -39.01 -7.03
CA ASN A 78 -15.46 -39.46 -5.68
C ASN A 78 -16.69 -38.71 -5.09
N LYS A 79 -17.11 -39.05 -3.87
CA LYS A 79 -18.31 -38.45 -3.24
C LYS A 79 -18.18 -36.93 -3.04
N ASP A 80 -17.01 -36.47 -2.62
CA ASP A 80 -16.76 -35.07 -2.31
C ASP A 80 -16.71 -34.24 -3.59
N GLU A 81 -16.05 -34.75 -4.64
CA GLU A 81 -15.99 -34.14 -5.98
C GLU A 81 -17.39 -34.03 -6.62
N ILE A 82 -18.27 -35.01 -6.37
CA ILE A 82 -19.66 -34.97 -6.83
C ILE A 82 -20.45 -33.89 -6.09
N TYR A 83 -20.20 -33.73 -4.79
CA TYR A 83 -20.82 -32.69 -4.00
C TYR A 83 -20.35 -31.29 -4.42
N ASP A 84 -19.06 -31.12 -4.71
CA ASP A 84 -18.52 -29.86 -5.23
C ASP A 84 -19.09 -29.50 -6.60
N LEU A 85 -19.18 -30.49 -7.51
CA LEU A 85 -19.84 -30.31 -8.81
C LEU A 85 -21.31 -29.93 -8.64
N PHE A 86 -21.99 -30.54 -7.68
CA PHE A 86 -23.38 -30.21 -7.37
C PHE A 86 -23.54 -28.76 -6.91
N LEU A 87 -22.70 -28.27 -5.99
CA LEU A 87 -22.70 -26.88 -5.56
C LEU A 87 -22.41 -25.92 -6.73
N ALA A 88 -21.45 -26.25 -7.58
CA ALA A 88 -21.12 -25.46 -8.76
C ALA A 88 -22.30 -25.33 -9.73
N VAL A 89 -23.01 -26.43 -10.00
CA VAL A 89 -24.20 -26.44 -10.87
C VAL A 89 -25.34 -25.63 -10.26
N LEU A 90 -25.60 -25.75 -8.95
CA LEU A 90 -26.61 -24.93 -8.27
C LEU A 90 -26.30 -23.44 -8.40
N ASN A 91 -25.04 -23.04 -8.21
CA ASN A 91 -24.59 -21.65 -8.30
C ASN A 91 -24.82 -21.07 -9.70
N VAL A 92 -24.55 -21.83 -10.77
CA VAL A 92 -24.82 -21.38 -12.17
C VAL A 92 -26.30 -21.07 -12.39
N HIS A 93 -27.19 -21.80 -11.72
CA HIS A 93 -28.63 -21.62 -11.83
C HIS A 93 -29.21 -20.64 -10.77
N GLY A 94 -28.37 -20.00 -9.95
CA GLY A 94 -28.78 -18.99 -8.96
C GLY A 94 -29.37 -19.58 -7.66
N PHE A 95 -29.09 -20.84 -7.39
CA PHE A 95 -29.47 -21.54 -6.16
C PHE A 95 -28.24 -21.81 -5.31
N THR A 96 -28.45 -22.03 -4.01
CA THR A 96 -27.38 -22.38 -3.08
C THR A 96 -27.88 -23.39 -2.06
N ALA A 97 -26.97 -24.22 -1.58
CA ALA A 97 -27.23 -25.21 -0.54
C ALA A 97 -26.69 -24.68 0.80
N ILE A 98 -27.56 -24.57 1.79
CA ILE A 98 -27.20 -24.13 3.15
C ILE A 98 -27.27 -25.34 4.09
N PRO A 99 -26.17 -25.72 4.75
CA PRO A 99 -26.20 -26.77 5.76
C PRO A 99 -27.02 -26.31 6.96
N GLY A 100 -28.07 -27.06 7.31
CA GLY A 100 -28.82 -26.89 8.56
C GLY A 100 -28.42 -27.92 9.61
N GLU A 101 -29.12 -27.95 10.75
CA GLU A 101 -28.80 -28.86 11.86
C GLU A 101 -28.97 -30.35 11.53
N GLU A 102 -29.94 -30.70 10.68
CA GLU A 102 -30.27 -32.10 10.33
C GLU A 102 -30.38 -32.33 8.82
N VAL A 103 -30.62 -31.27 8.05
CA VAL A 103 -30.86 -31.33 6.60
C VAL A 103 -30.20 -30.14 5.88
N ILE A 104 -29.80 -30.36 4.64
CA ILE A 104 -29.26 -29.31 3.77
C ILE A 104 -30.41 -28.66 3.00
N LYS A 105 -30.59 -27.35 3.15
CA LYS A 105 -31.68 -26.59 2.50
C LYS A 105 -31.20 -26.01 1.18
N ILE A 106 -31.95 -26.22 0.10
CA ILE A 106 -31.66 -25.65 -1.21
C ILE A 106 -32.64 -24.52 -1.47
N ILE A 107 -32.11 -23.30 -1.51
CA ILE A 107 -32.89 -22.06 -1.65
C ILE A 107 -32.29 -21.16 -2.73
N GLN A 108 -32.99 -20.07 -3.05
CA GLN A 108 -32.46 -19.05 -3.95
C GLN A 108 -31.36 -18.26 -3.27
N GLN A 109 -30.33 -17.86 -4.02
CA GLN A 109 -29.19 -17.11 -3.48
C GLN A 109 -29.60 -15.76 -2.86
N VAL A 110 -30.72 -15.17 -3.31
CA VAL A 110 -31.28 -13.94 -2.73
C VAL A 110 -31.78 -14.11 -1.30
N ASP A 111 -32.33 -15.29 -0.98
CA ASP A 111 -32.91 -15.61 0.33
C ASP A 111 -31.84 -16.14 1.31
N ALA A 112 -30.72 -16.66 0.77
CA ALA A 112 -29.58 -17.13 1.54
C ALA A 112 -28.91 -16.06 2.39
N LYS A 113 -28.94 -14.80 1.94
CA LYS A 113 -28.38 -13.65 2.67
C LYS A 113 -29.05 -13.40 4.03
N GLN A 114 -30.30 -13.81 4.18
CA GLN A 114 -31.08 -13.60 5.40
C GLN A 114 -30.95 -14.77 6.38
N SER A 115 -30.52 -15.94 5.91
CA SER A 115 -30.48 -17.19 6.68
C SER A 115 -29.05 -17.66 7.00
N ALA A 116 -28.02 -16.89 6.63
CA ALA A 116 -26.63 -17.20 6.94
C ALA A 116 -26.34 -16.92 8.42
N GLU A 117 -26.73 -17.85 9.28
CA GLU A 117 -26.20 -17.93 10.65
C GLU A 117 -24.73 -18.37 10.57
N ILE A 118 -23.88 -17.63 11.28
CA ILE A 118 -22.45 -17.88 11.41
C ILE A 118 -22.28 -19.17 12.23
N LEU A 119 -21.92 -20.26 11.58
CA LEU A 119 -21.54 -21.51 12.26
C LEU A 119 -20.04 -21.72 12.12
N ASP A 120 -19.29 -21.28 13.13
CA ASP A 120 -17.85 -21.52 13.37
C ASP A 120 -17.51 -23.01 13.66
N ARG A 121 -18.18 -23.98 13.02
CA ARG A 121 -18.05 -25.42 13.37
C ARG A 121 -17.23 -26.25 12.38
N PHE A 122 -16.83 -25.72 11.23
CA PHE A 122 -16.00 -26.45 10.28
C PHE A 122 -14.56 -25.89 10.27
N PRO A 123 -13.52 -26.73 10.50
CA PRO A 123 -12.12 -26.31 10.48
C PRO A 123 -11.61 -25.92 9.08
N GLU A 124 -12.33 -26.31 8.03
CA GLU A 124 -12.15 -25.85 6.65
C GLU A 124 -13.48 -25.25 6.18
N VAL A 125 -13.49 -23.94 5.95
CA VAL A 125 -14.62 -23.24 5.32
C VAL A 125 -14.59 -23.62 3.84
N PRO A 126 -15.67 -24.21 3.28
CA PRO A 126 -15.75 -24.43 1.84
C PRO A 126 -15.50 -23.11 1.10
N SER A 127 -14.63 -23.10 0.08
CA SER A 127 -14.18 -21.88 -0.62
C SER A 127 -15.33 -21.03 -1.18
N GLU A 128 -16.49 -21.65 -1.39
CA GLU A 128 -17.70 -21.08 -1.94
C GLU A 128 -18.72 -20.58 -0.89
N GLN A 129 -18.45 -20.70 0.41
CA GLN A 129 -19.36 -20.18 1.43
C GLN A 129 -19.27 -18.65 1.52
N LEU A 130 -20.44 -17.99 1.56
CA LEU A 130 -20.53 -16.56 1.84
C LEU A 130 -20.24 -16.33 3.32
N ILE A 131 -19.20 -15.57 3.60
CA ILE A 131 -18.82 -15.17 4.96
C ILE A 131 -18.66 -13.65 5.03
N THR A 132 -18.75 -13.08 6.23
CA THR A 132 -18.44 -11.68 6.49
C THR A 132 -17.19 -11.62 7.38
N LYS A 133 -16.14 -10.94 6.90
CA LYS A 133 -14.88 -10.76 7.61
C LYS A 133 -14.61 -9.28 7.83
N VAL A 134 -14.04 -8.96 8.99
CA VAL A 134 -13.54 -7.62 9.32
C VAL A 134 -12.03 -7.64 9.15
N ILE A 135 -11.52 -6.77 8.27
CA ILE A 135 -10.09 -6.62 7.98
C ILE A 135 -9.65 -5.28 8.58
N GLN A 136 -8.68 -5.30 9.50
CA GLN A 136 -8.10 -4.08 10.06
C GLN A 136 -7.07 -3.48 9.09
N VAL A 137 -7.00 -2.15 9.05
CA VAL A 137 -6.04 -1.39 8.24
C VAL A 137 -5.21 -0.53 9.19
N ASP A 138 -3.89 -0.62 9.11
CA ASP A 138 -2.97 -0.03 10.08
C ASP A 138 -2.39 1.33 9.62
N ASN A 139 -1.99 1.42 8.35
CA ASN A 139 -1.26 2.56 7.80
C ASN A 139 -2.13 3.43 6.88
N ALA A 140 -2.94 2.80 6.03
CA ALA A 140 -3.83 3.47 5.09
C ALA A 140 -5.20 3.79 5.73
N ASN A 141 -5.94 4.74 5.15
CA ASN A 141 -7.30 5.03 5.56
C ASN A 141 -8.27 4.04 4.91
N ALA A 142 -9.03 3.28 5.72
CA ALA A 142 -9.97 2.29 5.22
C ALA A 142 -11.01 2.88 4.23
N LEU A 143 -11.44 4.14 4.42
CA LEU A 143 -12.40 4.80 3.50
C LEU A 143 -11.81 5.08 2.12
N GLU A 144 -10.50 5.34 2.04
CA GLU A 144 -9.80 5.59 0.77
C GLU A 144 -9.64 4.30 -0.04
N LEU A 145 -9.60 3.14 0.63
CA LEU A 145 -9.48 1.83 -0.02
C LEU A 145 -10.81 1.33 -0.62
N VAL A 146 -11.96 1.75 -0.08
CA VAL A 146 -13.29 1.31 -0.56
C VAL A 146 -13.50 1.50 -2.08
N PRO A 147 -13.26 2.68 -2.69
CA PRO A 147 -13.47 2.86 -4.13
C PRO A 147 -12.53 2.01 -5.00
N ILE A 148 -11.34 1.68 -4.48
CA ILE A 148 -10.34 0.86 -5.18
C ILE A 148 -10.72 -0.63 -5.13
N LEU A 149 -11.24 -1.08 -4.00
CA LEU A 149 -11.58 -2.48 -3.75
C LEU A 149 -13.00 -2.84 -4.19
N ARG A 150 -13.94 -1.88 -4.29
CA ARG A 150 -15.34 -2.13 -4.70
C ARG A 150 -15.46 -2.91 -6.02
N PRO A 151 -14.67 -2.66 -7.08
CA PRO A 151 -14.75 -3.42 -8.32
C PRO A 151 -14.35 -4.91 -8.19
N LEU A 152 -13.59 -5.26 -7.15
CA LEU A 152 -13.11 -6.63 -6.89
C LEU A 152 -14.10 -7.47 -6.07
N VAL A 153 -15.09 -6.82 -5.47
CA VAL A 153 -16.15 -7.47 -4.71
C VAL A 153 -17.28 -7.84 -5.67
N ALA A 154 -17.83 -9.04 -5.51
CA ALA A 154 -18.93 -9.48 -6.35
C ALA A 154 -20.16 -8.57 -6.19
N LYS A 155 -21.04 -8.53 -7.21
CA LYS A 155 -22.25 -7.68 -7.16
C LYS A 155 -23.18 -8.01 -5.98
N TYR A 156 -23.13 -9.25 -5.48
CA TYR A 156 -23.89 -9.69 -4.31
C TYR A 156 -23.14 -9.46 -2.99
N GLY A 157 -21.83 -9.17 -3.04
CA GLY A 157 -21.01 -8.90 -1.88
C GLY A 157 -21.21 -7.49 -1.33
N HIS A 158 -20.80 -7.30 -0.08
CA HIS A 158 -20.87 -6.03 0.60
C HIS A 158 -19.46 -5.58 1.00
N LEU A 159 -19.14 -4.31 0.75
CA LEU A 159 -17.88 -3.70 1.16
C LEU A 159 -18.17 -2.34 1.79
N ALA A 160 -17.76 -2.18 3.04
CA ALA A 160 -17.90 -0.94 3.77
C ALA A 160 -16.65 -0.67 4.62
N GLY A 161 -16.21 0.59 4.65
CA GLY A 161 -15.17 1.04 5.59
C GLY A 161 -15.79 1.61 6.85
N VAL A 162 -15.24 1.24 8.01
CA VAL A 162 -15.61 1.75 9.33
C VAL A 162 -14.51 2.71 9.78
N ALA A 163 -14.78 4.01 9.70
CA ALA A 163 -13.80 5.04 10.06
C ALA A 163 -13.36 4.98 11.53
N ALA A 164 -14.29 4.69 12.45
CA ALA A 164 -14.01 4.68 13.89
C ALA A 164 -12.99 3.61 14.31
N ALA A 165 -12.94 2.49 13.58
CA ALA A 165 -12.03 1.36 13.85
C ALA A 165 -10.94 1.21 12.78
N ASN A 166 -10.87 2.13 11.81
CA ASN A 166 -10.06 2.02 10.59
C ASN A 166 -10.06 0.60 9.98
N ALA A 167 -11.26 0.04 9.78
CA ALA A 167 -11.42 -1.35 9.34
C ALA A 167 -12.34 -1.45 8.12
N LEU A 168 -12.17 -2.50 7.33
CA LEU A 168 -13.01 -2.86 6.20
C LEU A 168 -13.88 -4.06 6.59
N ILE A 169 -15.19 -3.92 6.41
CA ILE A 169 -16.15 -5.03 6.51
C ILE A 169 -16.40 -5.53 5.09
N VAL A 170 -16.04 -6.78 4.85
CA VAL A 170 -16.19 -7.45 3.55
C VAL A 170 -17.11 -8.65 3.72
N SER A 171 -18.15 -8.75 2.90
CA SER A 171 -18.99 -9.94 2.80
C SER A 171 -18.93 -10.47 1.38
N ASP A 172 -18.34 -11.65 1.21
CA ASP A 172 -18.18 -12.33 -0.08
C ASP A 172 -17.82 -13.81 0.16
N HIS A 173 -17.48 -14.56 -0.89
CA HIS A 173 -16.91 -15.89 -0.78
C HIS A 173 -15.56 -15.87 -0.05
N ALA A 174 -15.29 -16.91 0.74
CA ALA A 174 -14.04 -17.05 1.49
C ALA A 174 -12.79 -16.86 0.61
N SER A 175 -12.78 -17.48 -0.58
CA SER A 175 -11.68 -17.37 -1.55
C SER A 175 -11.43 -15.94 -2.05
N ASN A 176 -12.49 -15.15 -2.25
CA ASN A 176 -12.36 -13.76 -2.68
C ASN A 176 -11.91 -12.85 -1.52
N ILE A 177 -12.37 -13.12 -0.30
CA ILE A 177 -11.96 -12.39 0.90
C ILE A 177 -10.46 -12.54 1.14
N ASP A 178 -9.90 -13.75 1.00
CA ASP A 178 -8.47 -13.97 1.15
C ASP A 178 -7.64 -13.19 0.11
N ARG A 179 -8.15 -13.10 -1.13
CA ARG A 179 -7.54 -12.27 -2.19
C ARG A 179 -7.61 -10.79 -1.85
N ILE A 180 -8.75 -10.30 -1.38
CA ILE A 180 -8.93 -8.91 -0.96
C ILE A 180 -7.99 -8.60 0.21
N GLU A 181 -7.83 -9.51 1.17
CA GLU A 181 -6.93 -9.35 2.31
C GLU A 181 -5.45 -9.28 1.88
N GLN A 182 -5.04 -10.04 0.86
CA GLN A 182 -3.69 -9.90 0.29
C GLN A 182 -3.49 -8.52 -0.34
N ILE A 183 -4.46 -8.04 -1.12
CA ILE A 183 -4.39 -6.72 -1.77
C ILE A 183 -4.40 -5.60 -0.72
N VAL A 184 -5.24 -5.72 0.32
CA VAL A 184 -5.26 -4.77 1.43
C VAL A 184 -3.89 -4.71 2.10
N ARG A 185 -3.25 -5.85 2.40
CA ARG A 185 -1.91 -5.86 3.01
C ARG A 185 -0.85 -5.21 2.13
N GLU A 186 -0.93 -5.38 0.81
CA GLU A 186 0.00 -4.75 -0.12
C GLU A 186 -0.19 -3.22 -0.16
N LEU A 187 -1.44 -2.76 -0.20
CA LEU A 187 -1.80 -1.34 -0.20
C LEU A 187 -1.60 -0.67 1.17
N ASP A 188 -1.76 -1.43 2.24
CA ASP A 188 -1.55 -1.03 3.64
C ASP A 188 -0.08 -1.19 4.07
N SER A 189 0.83 -1.21 3.09
CA SER A 189 2.26 -1.09 3.38
C SER A 189 2.53 0.26 4.06
N PRO A 190 3.45 0.34 5.05
CA PRO A 190 3.80 1.59 5.69
C PRO A 190 4.25 2.58 4.62
N SER A 191 3.39 3.54 4.35
CA SER A 191 3.72 4.66 3.50
C SER A 191 4.96 5.32 4.09
N LYS A 192 6.07 5.38 3.33
CA LYS A 192 7.41 5.78 3.79
C LYS A 192 7.51 7.29 4.14
N TYR A 193 6.41 7.89 4.57
CA TYR A 193 6.30 9.27 5.00
C TYR A 193 6.88 9.42 6.41
N GLU A 194 8.19 9.57 6.47
CA GLU A 194 8.93 9.87 7.69
C GLU A 194 9.43 11.31 7.66
N VAL A 195 9.85 11.79 8.83
CA VAL A 195 10.47 13.10 8.99
C VAL A 195 11.98 12.92 9.06
N GLU A 196 12.71 13.59 8.19
CA GLU A 196 14.17 13.64 8.19
C GLU A 196 14.65 15.05 8.54
N VAL A 197 15.64 15.13 9.41
CA VAL A 197 16.25 16.41 9.81
C VAL A 197 17.65 16.48 9.20
N ILE A 198 17.88 17.49 8.37
CA ILE A 198 19.16 17.75 7.71
C ILE A 198 19.77 19.02 8.29
N GLN A 199 21.01 18.93 8.76
CA GLN A 199 21.79 20.09 9.20
C GLN A 199 22.51 20.70 8.00
N LEU A 200 22.30 21.99 7.73
CA LEU A 200 23.07 22.72 6.72
C LEU A 200 24.40 23.20 7.31
N GLN A 201 25.45 23.19 6.49
CA GLN A 201 26.81 23.59 6.90
C GLN A 201 27.18 24.98 6.44
N GLU A 202 26.84 25.33 5.19
CA GLU A 202 27.33 26.54 4.53
C GLU A 202 26.18 27.55 4.28
N ALA A 203 25.04 27.06 3.78
CA ALA A 203 23.90 27.88 3.45
C ALA A 203 23.01 28.18 4.68
N TRP A 204 22.40 29.37 4.68
CA TRP A 204 21.40 29.72 5.69
C TRP A 204 20.06 29.06 5.37
N VAL A 205 19.44 28.43 6.37
CA VAL A 205 18.25 27.60 6.16
C VAL A 205 17.05 28.35 5.60
N GLY A 206 16.82 29.62 5.97
CA GLY A 206 15.63 30.32 5.47
C GLY A 206 15.73 30.63 3.97
N ASP A 207 16.91 31.05 3.48
CA ASP A 207 17.16 31.26 2.05
C ASP A 207 17.00 29.94 1.28
N MET A 208 17.48 28.84 1.88
CA MET A 208 17.32 27.49 1.32
C MET A 208 15.85 27.08 1.21
N VAL A 209 15.02 27.36 2.23
CA VAL A 209 13.59 27.00 2.19
C VAL A 209 12.85 27.78 1.10
N GLU A 210 13.11 29.08 0.97
CA GLU A 210 12.48 29.90 -0.07
C GLU A 210 12.86 29.40 -1.46
N LEU A 211 14.15 29.13 -1.68
CA LEU A 211 14.66 28.62 -2.95
C LEU A 211 14.14 27.20 -3.27
N LEU A 212 14.03 26.33 -2.26
CA LEU A 212 13.42 25.00 -2.42
C LEU A 212 11.91 25.09 -2.70
N GLN A 213 11.21 26.05 -2.11
CA GLN A 213 9.78 26.29 -2.39
C GLN A 213 9.57 26.82 -3.82
N GLU A 214 10.48 27.67 -4.32
CA GLU A 214 10.45 28.20 -5.68
C GLU A 214 10.82 27.14 -6.74
N LEU A 215 11.82 26.31 -6.47
CA LEU A 215 12.28 25.28 -7.40
C LEU A 215 11.40 24.01 -7.39
N ALA A 216 10.72 23.73 -6.28
CA ALA A 216 9.93 22.50 -6.12
C ALA A 216 8.44 22.71 -5.76
N PRO A 217 7.70 23.66 -6.36
CA PRO A 217 6.27 23.84 -6.06
C PRO A 217 5.43 22.64 -6.50
N ALA A 218 5.88 21.90 -7.52
CA ALA A 218 5.25 20.68 -8.02
C ALA A 218 5.43 19.48 -7.07
N GLU A 219 6.57 19.34 -6.40
CA GLU A 219 6.85 18.25 -5.46
C GLU A 219 6.32 18.57 -4.04
N LEU A 220 6.13 19.86 -3.73
CA LEU A 220 5.52 20.35 -2.48
C LEU A 220 3.98 20.45 -2.54
N GLY A 221 3.36 20.02 -3.64
CA GLY A 221 1.90 19.86 -3.71
C GLY A 221 1.09 21.16 -3.73
N GLN A 222 1.67 22.31 -4.10
CA GLN A 222 0.93 23.60 -4.15
C GLN A 222 -0.20 23.63 -5.20
N GLY A 223 -0.32 22.61 -6.06
CA GLY A 223 -1.43 22.44 -7.02
C GLY A 223 -2.45 21.35 -6.66
N GLY A 224 -2.24 20.58 -5.58
CA GLY A 224 -3.09 19.45 -5.20
C GLY A 224 -3.66 19.64 -3.79
N GLY A 225 -4.97 19.48 -3.63
CA GLY A 225 -5.72 19.84 -2.42
C GLY A 225 -5.06 19.50 -1.07
N GLU A 226 -5.42 20.29 -0.05
CA GLU A 226 -4.87 20.39 1.33
C GLU A 226 -4.28 19.12 1.98
N ASN A 227 -4.75 17.93 1.60
CA ASN A 227 -4.19 16.65 2.05
C ASN A 227 -2.80 16.31 1.46
N VAL A 228 -2.43 16.81 0.28
CA VAL A 228 -1.10 16.56 -0.33
C VAL A 228 -0.02 17.45 0.30
N ALA A 229 -0.35 18.71 0.60
CA ALA A 229 0.53 19.64 1.30
C ALA A 229 0.91 19.20 2.73
N ARG A 230 0.09 18.34 3.37
CA ARG A 230 0.43 17.71 4.66
C ARG A 230 1.34 16.49 4.51
N LYS A 231 1.36 15.85 3.33
CA LYS A 231 2.19 14.67 3.05
C LYS A 231 3.62 15.07 2.69
N TYR A 232 3.79 16.15 1.92
CA TYR A 232 5.08 16.70 1.52
C TYR A 232 5.25 18.10 2.09
N SER A 233 6.22 18.30 2.99
CA SER A 233 6.47 19.60 3.61
C SER A 233 7.95 19.79 3.89
N VAL A 234 8.41 21.02 3.68
CA VAL A 234 9.77 21.46 3.95
C VAL A 234 9.68 22.64 4.91
N THR A 235 10.24 22.49 6.11
CA THR A 235 10.19 23.54 7.15
C THR A 235 11.60 23.87 7.63
N ALA A 236 11.86 25.15 7.86
CA ALA A 236 13.10 25.68 8.43
C ALA A 236 13.06 25.70 9.97
N ASP A 237 14.09 25.18 10.64
CA ASP A 237 14.47 25.58 12.00
C ASP A 237 15.70 26.50 11.93
N GLN A 238 15.43 27.81 11.89
CA GLN A 238 16.44 28.86 11.78
C GLN A 238 17.37 28.91 13.01
N ARG A 239 16.88 28.53 14.19
CA ARG A 239 17.67 28.62 15.44
C ARG A 239 18.81 27.61 15.46
N SER A 240 18.59 26.44 14.88
CA SER A 240 19.60 25.38 14.81
C SER A 240 20.23 25.21 13.43
N ASN A 241 19.85 26.06 12.46
CA ASN A 241 20.20 25.94 11.03
C ASN A 241 19.92 24.53 10.49
N ARG A 242 18.72 24.00 10.79
CA ARG A 242 18.26 22.68 10.30
C ARG A 242 17.07 22.79 9.37
N LEU A 243 17.04 21.91 8.38
CA LEU A 243 15.92 21.71 7.49
C LEU A 243 15.17 20.44 7.91
N ILE A 244 13.85 20.56 8.05
CA ILE A 244 12.96 19.45 8.38
C ILE A 244 12.20 19.07 7.10
N LEU A 245 12.43 17.86 6.62
CA LEU A 245 11.78 17.28 5.44
C LEU A 245 10.75 16.26 5.88
N ARG A 246 9.51 16.41 5.44
CA ARG A 246 8.45 15.40 5.56
C ARG A 246 8.04 14.95 4.17
N GLY A 247 8.10 13.66 3.91
CA GLY A 247 7.78 13.11 2.60
C GLY A 247 8.17 11.65 2.49
N ASP A 248 7.88 11.04 1.35
CA ASP A 248 8.31 9.68 1.04
C ASP A 248 9.83 9.57 0.88
N GLU A 249 10.39 8.36 0.98
CA GLU A 249 11.83 8.11 0.85
C GLU A 249 12.40 8.66 -0.46
N THR A 250 11.66 8.50 -1.57
CA THR A 250 12.07 9.00 -2.90
C THR A 250 12.20 10.52 -2.96
N PHE A 251 11.27 11.25 -2.33
CA PHE A 251 11.29 12.70 -2.23
C PHE A 251 12.45 13.14 -1.34
N ARG A 252 12.65 12.50 -0.18
CA ARG A 252 13.76 12.84 0.71
C ARG A 252 15.12 12.62 0.04
N ASP A 253 15.27 11.56 -0.76
CA ASP A 253 16.49 11.29 -1.51
C ASP A 253 16.79 12.35 -2.58
N LYS A 254 15.77 12.74 -3.35
CA LYS A 254 15.89 13.84 -4.34
C LYS A 254 16.25 15.16 -3.64
N MET A 255 15.52 15.51 -2.57
CA MET A 255 15.76 16.72 -1.80
C MET A 255 17.15 16.73 -1.19
N ARG A 256 17.64 15.59 -0.67
CA ARG A 256 19.00 15.47 -0.15
C ARG A 256 20.05 15.69 -1.24
N GLY A 257 19.81 15.19 -2.44
CA GLY A 257 20.67 15.44 -3.61
C GLY A 257 20.74 16.93 -3.94
N LEU A 258 19.58 17.59 -3.99
CA LEU A 258 19.47 19.02 -4.29
C LEU A 258 20.11 19.88 -3.19
N ILE A 259 19.83 19.57 -1.91
CA ILE A 259 20.43 20.26 -0.76
C ILE A 259 21.95 20.15 -0.79
N ARG A 260 22.53 18.99 -1.10
CA ARG A 260 24.00 18.85 -1.22
C ARG A 260 24.59 19.68 -2.36
N GLN A 261 23.84 19.88 -3.44
CA GLN A 261 24.28 20.72 -4.56
C GLN A 261 24.17 22.21 -4.23
N LEU A 262 23.22 22.60 -3.38
CA LEU A 262 22.95 23.98 -3.02
C LEU A 262 23.68 24.44 -1.74
N ASP A 263 23.97 23.53 -0.80
CA ASP A 263 24.77 23.77 0.41
C ASP A 263 26.26 23.80 0.06
N GLN A 264 26.60 24.68 -0.89
CA GLN A 264 27.98 25.01 -1.24
C GLN A 264 28.38 26.30 -0.52
N PRO A 265 29.69 26.47 -0.22
CA PRO A 265 30.18 27.73 0.32
C PRO A 265 29.76 28.86 -0.61
N SER A 266 28.90 29.74 -0.09
CA SER A 266 28.34 30.83 -0.88
C SER A 266 29.45 31.77 -1.33
N ALA A 267 29.70 31.84 -2.65
CA ALA A 267 30.54 32.88 -3.25
C ALA A 267 29.91 34.28 -3.12
N THR A 268 28.64 34.35 -2.70
CA THR A 268 27.83 35.56 -2.49
C THR A 268 28.15 36.30 -1.18
N GLY A 269 29.07 35.78 -0.36
CA GLY A 269 29.69 36.60 0.68
C GLY A 269 30.52 37.68 0.00
N GLY A 270 29.89 38.83 -0.30
CA GLY A 270 30.51 39.93 -1.03
C GLY A 270 31.97 40.10 -0.61
N THR A 271 32.88 39.86 -1.54
CA THR A 271 34.29 39.65 -1.24
C THR A 271 34.80 40.91 -0.57
N THR A 272 35.11 40.88 0.72
CA THR A 272 35.62 42.08 1.39
C THR A 272 37.10 42.18 1.09
N LYS A 273 37.50 43.14 0.25
CA LYS A 273 38.89 43.37 -0.13
C LYS A 273 39.40 44.62 0.58
N VAL A 274 40.48 44.46 1.34
CA VAL A 274 41.17 45.58 1.98
C VAL A 274 42.28 46.05 1.04
N ILE A 275 42.16 47.29 0.56
CA ILE A 275 43.14 47.92 -0.34
C ILE A 275 43.86 49.00 0.45
N ARG A 276 45.16 48.81 0.71
CA ARG A 276 45.98 49.80 1.39
C ARG A 276 46.41 50.91 0.43
N LEU A 277 46.28 52.16 0.87
CA LEU A 277 46.64 53.35 0.10
C LEU A 277 48.05 53.82 0.49
N ASN A 278 48.87 54.09 -0.53
CA ASN A 278 50.26 54.54 -0.31
C ASN A 278 50.42 56.07 -0.27
N HIS A 279 49.55 56.80 -0.97
CA HIS A 279 49.73 58.23 -1.23
C HIS A 279 48.47 59.08 -1.09
N ALA A 280 47.29 58.46 -1.00
CA ALA A 280 46.01 59.15 -0.88
C ALA A 280 45.39 58.88 0.49
N ASP A 281 44.56 59.81 0.96
CA ASP A 281 43.78 59.67 2.19
C ASP A 281 42.55 58.79 1.93
N ALA A 282 42.33 57.79 2.79
CA ALA A 282 41.19 56.90 2.73
C ALA A 282 39.84 57.63 2.89
N GLN A 283 39.80 58.72 3.67
CA GLN A 283 38.57 59.47 3.93
C GLN A 283 38.10 60.22 2.67
N GLU A 284 39.01 60.96 2.03
CA GLU A 284 38.70 61.72 0.81
C GLU A 284 38.32 60.79 -0.35
N LEU A 285 39.00 59.65 -0.51
CA LEU A 285 38.69 58.69 -1.57
C LEU A 285 37.35 57.97 -1.36
N THR A 286 36.95 57.72 -0.12
CA THR A 286 35.66 57.08 0.16
C THR A 286 34.51 57.97 -0.27
N GLU A 287 34.55 59.27 0.04
CA GLU A 287 33.50 60.23 -0.37
C GLU A 287 33.38 60.33 -1.90
N ILE A 288 34.51 60.33 -2.61
CA ILE A 288 34.53 60.37 -4.08
C ILE A 288 33.96 59.06 -4.66
N LEU A 289 34.35 57.91 -4.11
CA LEU A 289 33.89 56.60 -4.58
C LEU A 289 32.42 56.38 -4.28
N GLU A 290 31.92 56.82 -3.13
CA GLU A 290 30.49 56.83 -2.82
C GLU A 290 29.71 57.69 -3.82
N GLY A 291 30.24 58.88 -4.16
CA GLY A 291 29.63 59.77 -5.15
C GLY A 291 29.60 59.20 -6.57
N VAL A 292 30.69 58.59 -7.02
CA VAL A 292 30.78 57.97 -8.36
C VAL A 292 29.92 56.70 -8.44
N MET A 293 29.92 55.87 -7.40
CA MET A 293 29.14 54.63 -7.39
C MET A 293 27.65 54.87 -7.20
N GLY A 294 27.26 55.92 -6.48
CA GLY A 294 25.87 56.38 -6.42
C GLY A 294 25.32 56.73 -7.81
N ALA A 295 26.14 57.35 -8.67
CA ALA A 295 25.78 57.66 -10.05
C ALA A 295 25.74 56.42 -10.97
N VAL A 296 26.69 55.48 -10.84
CA VAL A 296 26.72 54.23 -11.63
C VAL A 296 25.56 53.29 -11.25
N ALA A 297 25.14 53.28 -9.98
CA ALA A 297 23.99 52.51 -9.53
C ALA A 297 22.66 53.04 -10.09
N GLU A 298 22.53 54.35 -10.34
CA GLU A 298 21.39 54.95 -11.03
C GLU A 298 21.40 54.66 -12.54
N GLU A 299 22.56 54.67 -13.21
CA GLU A 299 22.66 54.31 -14.63
C GLU A 299 22.34 52.83 -14.89
N THR A 300 22.78 51.93 -14.02
CA THR A 300 22.52 50.48 -14.16
C THR A 300 21.06 50.12 -13.82
N ALA A 301 20.35 50.98 -13.08
CA ALA A 301 18.91 50.87 -12.82
C ALA A 301 18.03 51.51 -13.93
N GLY A 302 18.64 52.11 -14.96
CA GLY A 302 17.97 52.83 -16.05
C GLY A 302 17.40 51.98 -17.19
N GLY A 303 17.16 50.68 -16.98
CA GLY A 303 16.75 49.72 -18.01
C GLY A 303 15.53 48.88 -17.64
N GLY A 304 14.40 49.51 -17.29
CA GLY A 304 13.14 48.78 -17.07
C GLY A 304 12.04 49.63 -16.44
N THR A 305 11.10 50.09 -17.26
CA THR A 305 9.91 50.85 -16.85
C THR A 305 8.92 49.99 -16.06
N SER A 306 8.51 50.44 -14.87
CA SER A 306 7.12 50.83 -14.51
C SER A 306 6.76 50.60 -13.03
N GLY A 307 6.20 51.64 -12.40
CA GLY A 307 5.10 51.48 -11.43
C GLY A 307 5.42 51.38 -9.94
N GLY A 308 5.44 52.53 -9.26
CA GLY A 308 4.66 52.71 -8.04
C GLY A 308 5.18 52.17 -6.70
N GLN A 309 5.48 53.15 -5.84
CA GLN A 309 5.22 53.21 -4.39
C GLN A 309 6.45 53.15 -3.47
N SER A 310 6.57 54.27 -2.75
CA SER A 310 7.51 54.57 -1.70
C SER A 310 7.60 53.47 -0.64
N SER A 311 8.78 52.88 -0.51
CA SER A 311 9.25 52.27 0.73
C SER A 311 10.74 52.59 0.86
N ALA A 312 11.14 52.94 2.08
CA ALA A 312 12.44 53.49 2.43
C ALA A 312 13.60 52.76 1.75
N ARG A 313 14.45 53.55 1.08
CA ARG A 313 15.75 53.17 0.51
C ARG A 313 16.60 52.49 1.60
N ARG A 314 16.51 51.17 1.71
CA ARG A 314 17.66 50.36 2.05
C ARG A 314 18.46 50.26 0.76
N SER A 315 19.59 50.97 0.72
CA SER A 315 20.62 50.74 -0.30
C SER A 315 20.99 49.27 -0.23
N ASP A 316 20.44 48.51 -1.17
CA ASP A 316 20.72 47.10 -1.34
C ASP A 316 22.25 46.91 -1.43
N GLY A 317 22.77 45.99 -0.62
CA GLY A 317 24.18 45.84 -0.24
C GLY A 317 25.11 45.35 -1.35
N ARG A 318 24.93 45.85 -2.58
CA ARG A 318 25.64 45.44 -3.80
C ARG A 318 27.09 45.95 -3.83
N PHE A 319 27.36 47.09 -3.21
CA PHE A 319 28.70 47.64 -3.05
C PHE A 319 28.74 48.64 -1.88
N ALA A 320 29.68 48.49 -0.94
CA ALA A 320 29.92 49.38 0.19
C ALA A 320 31.41 49.61 0.36
N VAL A 321 31.82 50.86 0.52
CA VAL A 321 33.21 51.26 0.72
C VAL A 321 33.31 51.91 2.09
N PHE A 322 34.26 51.47 2.92
CA PHE A 322 34.55 52.06 4.21
C PHE A 322 36.02 52.50 4.27
N ALA A 323 36.28 53.68 4.81
CA ALA A 323 37.63 54.13 5.13
C ALA A 323 38.09 53.56 6.47
N ASP A 324 39.33 53.07 6.53
CA ASP A 324 40.07 52.84 7.77
C ASP A 324 41.24 53.83 7.84
N GLU A 325 41.05 54.88 8.65
CA GLU A 325 42.04 55.95 8.87
C GLU A 325 43.31 55.44 9.55
N GLY A 326 43.21 54.41 10.42
CA GLY A 326 44.33 53.90 11.20
C GLY A 326 45.35 53.16 10.35
N LEU A 327 44.91 52.50 9.28
CA LEU A 327 45.75 51.75 8.35
C LEU A 327 45.96 52.44 7.00
N ASN A 328 45.31 53.59 6.78
CA ASN A 328 45.13 54.25 5.50
C ASN A 328 44.71 53.25 4.41
N ALA A 329 43.56 52.62 4.61
CA ALA A 329 43.06 51.55 3.74
C ALA A 329 41.57 51.73 3.42
N LEU A 330 41.18 51.26 2.24
CA LEU A 330 39.79 51.16 1.80
C LEU A 330 39.33 49.72 1.96
N VAL A 331 38.25 49.53 2.71
CA VAL A 331 37.54 48.26 2.83
C VAL A 331 36.40 48.28 1.83
N VAL A 332 36.55 47.56 0.72
CA VAL A 332 35.54 47.46 -0.33
C VAL A 332 34.81 46.14 -0.15
N ARG A 333 33.48 46.18 -0.10
CA ARG A 333 32.59 45.01 -0.04
C ARG A 333 31.62 45.08 -1.21
N GLY A 334 31.45 44.01 -1.96
CA GLY A 334 30.57 43.98 -3.14
C GLY A 334 30.59 42.63 -3.84
N GLU A 335 29.76 42.48 -4.86
CA GLU A 335 29.71 41.25 -5.65
C GLU A 335 31.02 41.01 -6.41
N PRO A 336 31.46 39.75 -6.59
CA PRO A 336 32.70 39.43 -7.32
C PRO A 336 32.74 39.94 -8.76
N SER A 337 31.59 40.19 -9.39
CA SER A 337 31.45 40.73 -10.74
C SER A 337 31.73 42.24 -10.84
N LEU A 338 31.70 42.96 -9.70
CA LEU A 338 31.83 44.42 -9.61
C LEU A 338 33.16 44.88 -9.00
N MET A 339 34.07 43.95 -8.65
CA MET A 339 35.39 44.20 -8.07
C MET A 339 36.53 44.10 -9.06
#